data_AF-A0A927YPL7-F1
#
_entry.id   AF-A0A927YPL7-F1
#
_cell.length_a   1.000
_cell.length_b   1.000
_cell.length_c   1.000
_cell.angle_alpha   90.00
_cell.angle_beta   90.00
_cell.angle_gamma   90.00
#
_symmetry.space_group_name_H-M   'P 1'
#
loop_
_entity.id
_entity.type
_entity.pdbx_description
1 polymer ?
#
loop_
_entity_poly.entity_id
_entity_poly.type
_entity_poly.pdbx_seq_one_letter_code
_entity_poly.pdbx_strand_id
1 'polypeptide(L)'
;MSRFKNDINNWEANKDRDIEITNNADNNFWDEMEGIVVKASRSEENLIEILNMLAGIVPCGTVGFAELNNVYDELKRIIGCLHKKVDRYGIPRLMDSIALLSEKGSLSYIEINNFMEENGFMYRVEEPLFEYLWWHSIEENPVISKIEYTERYVSTISQQAKEELQRARDMLKRDSSERGYKEIVRNCVDAMEAVVKKIGQQEDIKNATKKIVAEELGPKQIIKRGNNIFNLIHELYPDIRHGSTEYSSMTKAEAEYWVEVITAFIRYLIRIKE
;
A
#
# COMPACT_ATOMS: atom_id res chain seq x y z
N MET A 1 -10.01 6.09 -14.16
CA MET A 1 -10.40 5.83 -12.75
C MET A 1 -9.18 6.17 -11.90
N SER A 2 -9.33 6.90 -10.80
CA SER A 2 -8.17 7.38 -10.02
C SER A 2 -7.53 6.24 -9.25
N ARG A 3 -6.21 6.09 -9.34
CA ARG A 3 -5.47 5.00 -8.70
C ARG A 3 -5.29 5.26 -7.21
N PHE A 4 -4.99 6.50 -6.84
CA PHE A 4 -4.93 6.92 -5.45
C PHE A 4 -6.20 6.57 -4.67
N LYS A 5 -7.39 6.72 -5.28
CA LYS A 5 -8.66 6.32 -4.64
C LYS A 5 -8.79 4.81 -4.39
N ASN A 6 -8.16 3.99 -5.21
CA ASN A 6 -8.13 2.54 -5.01
C ASN A 6 -7.10 2.16 -3.94
N ASP A 7 -6.04 2.96 -3.80
CA ASP A 7 -4.98 2.73 -2.83
C ASP A 7 -5.39 3.19 -1.43
N ILE A 8 -6.02 4.36 -1.30
CA ILE A 8 -6.45 4.95 -0.04
C ILE A 8 -7.98 5.02 0.03
N ASN A 9 -8.61 4.01 0.65
CA ASN A 9 -10.08 3.89 0.71
C ASN A 9 -10.78 5.02 1.50
N ASN A 10 -10.07 5.72 2.40
CA ASN A 10 -10.62 6.77 3.27
C ASN A 10 -9.92 8.12 3.10
N TRP A 11 -9.40 8.42 1.91
CA TRP A 11 -8.68 9.66 1.65
C TRP A 11 -9.54 10.92 1.92
N GLU A 12 -10.87 10.79 1.82
CA GLU A 12 -11.80 11.90 2.06
C GLU A 12 -11.75 12.41 3.51
N ALA A 13 -11.33 11.59 4.48
CA ALA A 13 -11.20 12.00 5.88
C ALA A 13 -10.14 13.11 6.09
N ASN A 14 -9.15 13.19 5.21
CA ASN A 14 -8.09 14.21 5.27
C ASN A 14 -8.27 15.33 4.24
N LYS A 15 -9.36 15.29 3.46
CA LYS A 15 -9.54 16.16 2.29
C LYS A 15 -9.38 17.65 2.61
N ASP A 16 -9.97 18.11 3.72
CA ASP A 16 -9.93 19.54 4.08
C ASP A 16 -8.50 19.99 4.43
N ARG A 17 -7.78 19.18 5.20
CA ARG A 17 -6.36 19.39 5.50
C ARG A 17 -5.50 19.35 4.23
N ASP A 18 -5.74 18.38 3.37
CA ASP A 18 -4.97 18.21 2.14
C ASP A 18 -5.18 19.40 1.17
N ILE A 19 -6.41 19.93 1.11
CA ILE A 19 -6.70 21.17 0.36
C ILE A 19 -6.02 22.37 1.01
N GLU A 20 -6.05 22.48 2.35
CA GLU A 20 -5.36 23.54 3.09
C GLU A 20 -3.86 23.54 2.80
N ILE A 21 -3.20 22.38 2.78
CA ILE A 21 -1.79 22.24 2.40
C ILE A 21 -1.52 22.84 1.02
N THR A 22 -2.36 22.52 0.03
CA THR A 22 -2.18 23.00 -1.35
C THR A 22 -2.55 24.47 -1.56
N ASN A 23 -3.33 25.06 -0.66
CA ASN A 23 -3.81 26.44 -0.76
C ASN A 23 -3.16 27.38 0.24
N ASN A 24 -2.27 26.87 1.09
CA ASN A 24 -1.58 27.68 2.06
C ASN A 24 -0.74 28.74 1.34
N ALA A 25 -1.07 30.01 1.57
CA ALA A 25 -0.41 31.14 0.92
C ALA A 25 1.07 31.28 1.31
N ASP A 26 1.48 30.69 2.44
CA ASP A 26 2.88 30.61 2.86
C ASP A 26 3.62 29.42 2.24
N ASN A 27 2.90 28.52 1.55
CA ASN A 27 3.45 27.34 0.90
C ASN A 27 3.52 27.55 -0.63
N ASN A 28 4.73 27.46 -1.20
CA ASN A 28 4.94 27.58 -2.65
C ASN A 28 4.65 26.26 -3.39
N PHE A 29 3.72 25.43 -2.88
CA PHE A 29 3.47 24.07 -3.33
C PHE A 29 3.33 23.96 -4.86
N TRP A 30 2.58 24.86 -5.49
CA TRP A 30 2.35 24.81 -6.93
C TRP A 30 3.57 25.20 -7.75
N ASP A 31 4.37 26.16 -7.27
CA ASP A 31 5.65 26.52 -7.90
C ASP A 31 6.66 25.37 -7.75
N GLU A 32 6.68 24.72 -6.58
CA GLU A 32 7.49 23.50 -6.36
C GLU A 32 7.02 22.34 -7.24
N MET A 33 5.71 22.20 -7.45
CA MET A 33 5.14 21.21 -8.36
C MET A 33 5.54 21.49 -9.82
N GLU A 34 5.62 22.75 -10.24
CA GLU A 34 6.22 23.08 -11.55
C GLU A 34 7.69 22.61 -11.60
N GLY A 35 8.45 22.93 -10.55
CA GLY A 35 9.85 22.51 -10.42
C GLY A 35 10.03 20.99 -10.46
N ILE A 36 9.17 20.22 -9.79
CA ILE A 36 9.29 18.76 -9.72
C ILE A 36 8.94 18.11 -11.07
N VAL A 37 7.98 18.67 -11.82
CA VAL A 37 7.66 18.20 -13.18
C VAL A 37 8.84 18.45 -14.12
N VAL A 38 9.44 19.64 -14.06
CA VAL A 38 10.64 19.96 -14.85
C VAL A 38 11.81 19.05 -14.47
N LYS A 39 12.03 18.82 -13.17
CA LYS A 39 13.07 17.91 -12.68
C LYS A 39 12.85 16.47 -13.13
N ALA A 40 11.60 16.01 -13.15
CA ALA A 40 11.25 14.68 -13.63
C ALA A 40 11.54 14.54 -15.13
N SER A 41 11.42 15.63 -15.89
CA SER A 41 11.73 15.65 -17.32
C SER A 41 13.23 15.67 -17.59
N ARG A 42 13.73 14.73 -18.39
CA ARG A 42 15.17 14.68 -18.77
C ARG A 42 15.50 15.53 -20.00
N SER A 43 14.50 15.97 -20.73
CA SER A 43 14.58 16.78 -21.94
C SER A 43 13.24 17.48 -22.19
N GLU A 44 13.24 18.46 -23.11
CA GLU A 44 12.02 19.16 -23.53
C GLU A 44 11.00 18.21 -24.20
N GLU A 45 11.47 17.26 -25.00
CA GLU A 45 10.62 16.23 -25.63
C GLU A 45 9.94 15.35 -24.58
N ASN A 46 10.68 14.95 -23.54
CA ASN A 46 10.12 14.18 -22.43
C ASN A 46 9.17 15.03 -21.57
N LEU A 47 9.44 16.32 -21.40
CA LEU A 47 8.50 17.24 -20.76
C LEU A 47 7.18 17.30 -21.53
N ILE A 48 7.21 17.44 -22.86
CA ILE A 48 6.02 17.41 -23.71
C ILE A 48 5.23 16.11 -23.51
N GLU A 49 5.90 14.97 -23.46
CA GLU A 49 5.25 13.67 -23.22
C GLU A 49 4.56 13.63 -21.84
N ILE A 50 5.26 14.05 -20.79
CA ILE A 50 4.73 14.14 -19.42
C ILE A 50 3.51 15.06 -19.38
N LEU A 51 3.59 16.25 -20.00
CA LEU A 51 2.49 17.21 -20.04
C LEU A 51 1.26 16.65 -20.77
N ASN A 52 1.45 15.92 -21.88
CA ASN A 52 0.35 15.23 -22.57
C ASN A 52 -0.35 14.21 -21.65
N MET A 53 0.42 13.44 -20.90
CA MET A 53 -0.13 12.45 -19.97
C MET A 53 -0.83 13.10 -18.78
N LEU A 54 -0.27 14.18 -18.22
CA LEU A 54 -0.91 14.99 -17.19
C LEU A 54 -2.23 15.59 -17.66
N ALA A 55 -2.29 16.10 -18.89
CA ALA A 55 -3.53 16.61 -19.49
C ALA A 55 -4.61 15.51 -19.64
N GLY A 56 -4.21 14.24 -19.77
CA GLY A 56 -5.12 13.09 -19.72
C GLY A 56 -5.72 12.84 -18.33
N ILE A 57 -4.93 13.02 -17.26
CA ILE A 57 -5.37 12.89 -15.86
C ILE A 57 -6.22 14.10 -15.44
N VAL A 58 -5.84 15.29 -15.92
CA VAL A 58 -6.47 16.58 -15.65
C VAL A 58 -6.97 17.16 -16.97
N PRO A 59 -8.16 16.77 -17.45
CA PRO A 59 -8.70 17.28 -18.69
C PRO A 59 -8.84 18.80 -18.61
N CYS A 60 -7.94 19.48 -19.32
CA CYS A 60 -7.80 20.92 -19.38
C CYS A 60 -7.98 21.45 -20.81
N GLY A 61 -8.56 20.62 -21.70
CA GLY A 61 -8.61 20.86 -23.15
C GLY A 61 -7.33 20.37 -23.81
N THR A 62 -7.46 19.62 -24.90
CA THR A 62 -6.33 19.16 -25.72
C THR A 62 -5.84 20.33 -26.55
N VAL A 63 -4.72 20.94 -26.17
CA VAL A 63 -3.97 21.78 -27.10
C VAL A 63 -3.04 20.82 -27.86
N GLY A 64 -3.14 20.79 -29.18
CA GLY A 64 -2.15 20.07 -29.97
C GLY A 64 -0.80 20.73 -29.73
N PHE A 65 0.15 20.02 -29.10
CA PHE A 65 1.47 20.55 -28.74
C PHE A 65 2.26 21.08 -29.96
N ALA A 66 1.82 20.76 -31.18
CA ALA A 66 2.34 21.30 -32.44
C ALA A 66 2.15 22.82 -32.62
N GLU A 67 1.31 23.47 -31.81
CA GLU A 67 1.04 24.93 -31.86
C GLU A 67 1.64 25.68 -30.66
N LEU A 68 2.47 25.03 -29.84
CA LEU A 68 3.02 25.65 -28.63
C LEU A 68 4.10 26.68 -28.95
N ASN A 69 3.85 27.92 -28.53
CA ASN A 69 4.86 28.97 -28.53
C ASN A 69 5.91 28.77 -27.41
N ASN A 70 5.55 28.08 -26.31
CA ASN A 70 6.42 27.84 -25.16
C ASN A 70 5.89 26.68 -24.28
N VAL A 71 6.71 25.65 -24.05
CA VAL A 71 6.34 24.47 -23.23
C VAL A 71 6.12 24.81 -21.75
N TYR A 72 6.79 25.84 -21.22
CA TYR A 72 6.67 26.23 -19.81
C TYR A 72 5.35 26.96 -19.52
N ASP A 73 4.81 27.69 -20.49
CA ASP A 73 3.49 28.32 -20.34
C ASP A 73 2.39 27.25 -20.30
N GLU A 74 2.59 26.15 -21.03
CA GLU A 74 1.69 25.00 -21.00
C GLU A 74 1.77 24.23 -19.69
N LEU A 75 2.97 24.05 -19.15
CA LEU A 75 3.16 23.51 -17.80
C LEU A 75 2.35 24.32 -16.78
N LYS A 76 2.53 25.64 -16.76
CA LYS A 76 1.77 26.55 -15.87
C LYS A 76 0.27 26.41 -16.04
N ARG A 77 -0.20 26.32 -17.28
CA ARG A 77 -1.62 26.14 -17.60
C ARG A 77 -2.17 24.84 -17.05
N ILE A 78 -1.43 23.73 -17.22
CA ILE A 78 -1.83 22.40 -16.73
C ILE A 78 -1.81 22.36 -15.21
N ILE A 79 -0.77 22.90 -14.56
CA ILE A 79 -0.68 23.00 -13.10
C ILE A 79 -1.82 23.85 -12.54
N GLY A 80 -2.09 25.01 -13.12
CA GLY A 80 -3.25 25.83 -12.72
C GLY A 80 -4.60 25.14 -12.92
N CYS A 81 -4.72 24.25 -13.91
CA CYS A 81 -5.90 23.41 -14.08
C CYS A 81 -5.98 22.32 -13.01
N LEU A 82 -4.85 21.70 -12.65
CA LEU A 82 -4.76 20.70 -11.59
C LEU A 82 -5.14 21.33 -10.24
N HIS A 83 -4.62 22.52 -9.94
CA HIS A 83 -4.97 23.29 -8.75
C HIS A 83 -6.49 23.48 -8.61
N LYS A 84 -7.15 24.00 -9.65
CA LYS A 84 -8.62 24.13 -9.67
C LYS A 84 -9.37 22.80 -9.47
N LYS A 85 -8.79 21.68 -9.91
CA LYS A 85 -9.38 20.35 -9.66
C LYS A 85 -9.18 19.91 -8.23
N VAL A 86 -8.04 20.21 -7.61
CA VAL A 86 -7.80 19.94 -6.19
C VAL A 86 -8.80 20.69 -5.32
N ASP A 87 -9.00 21.98 -5.56
CA ASP A 87 -9.98 22.78 -4.81
C ASP A 87 -11.39 22.19 -4.87
N ARG A 88 -11.78 21.68 -6.05
CA ARG A 88 -13.15 21.21 -6.28
C ARG A 88 -13.38 19.76 -5.88
N TYR A 89 -12.38 18.90 -6.08
CA TYR A 89 -12.54 17.44 -6.00
C TYR A 89 -11.56 16.77 -5.03
N GLY A 90 -10.71 17.55 -4.36
CA GLY A 90 -9.63 17.06 -3.51
C GLY A 90 -8.42 16.58 -4.31
N ILE A 91 -7.46 16.01 -3.58
CA ILE A 91 -6.14 15.62 -4.09
C ILE A 91 -6.01 14.37 -4.98
N PRO A 92 -7.00 13.50 -5.24
CA PRO A 92 -6.73 12.25 -5.97
C PRO A 92 -6.07 12.41 -7.33
N ARG A 93 -6.42 13.46 -8.09
CA ARG A 93 -5.79 13.75 -9.39
C ARG A 93 -4.37 14.30 -9.24
N LEU A 94 -4.08 15.01 -8.15
CA LEU A 94 -2.74 15.46 -7.82
C LEU A 94 -1.85 14.25 -7.50
N MET A 95 -2.34 13.32 -6.67
CA MET A 95 -1.61 12.10 -6.34
C MET A 95 -1.35 11.23 -7.57
N ASP A 96 -2.35 11.04 -8.44
CA ASP A 96 -2.16 10.31 -9.69
C ASP A 96 -1.15 11.03 -10.62
N SER A 97 -1.14 12.37 -10.62
CA SER A 97 -0.19 13.18 -11.40
C SER A 97 1.24 13.07 -10.88
N ILE A 98 1.44 13.02 -9.56
CA ILE A 98 2.76 12.86 -8.94
C ILE A 98 3.30 11.45 -9.20
N ALA A 99 2.47 10.41 -9.06
CA ALA A 99 2.88 9.03 -9.35
C ALA A 99 3.34 8.86 -10.81
N LEU A 100 2.67 9.53 -11.75
CA LEU A 100 3.06 9.55 -13.16
C LEU A 100 4.51 10.05 -13.39
N LEU A 101 4.98 11.01 -12.57
CA LEU A 101 6.33 11.57 -12.71
C LEU A 101 7.44 10.55 -12.44
N SER A 102 7.15 9.52 -11.64
CA SER A 102 8.08 8.40 -11.47
C SER A 102 7.96 7.37 -12.58
N GLU A 103 6.73 7.05 -12.99
CA GLU A 103 6.48 6.01 -14.00
C GLU A 103 6.94 6.39 -15.41
N LYS A 104 6.92 7.68 -15.73
CA LYS A 104 7.18 8.22 -17.06
C LYS A 104 8.28 9.27 -17.09
N GLY A 105 8.56 9.87 -15.94
CA GLY A 105 9.71 10.72 -15.78
C GLY A 105 10.89 9.96 -15.19
N SER A 106 11.76 10.72 -14.54
CA SER A 106 12.98 10.22 -13.92
C SER A 106 12.99 10.33 -12.41
N LEU A 107 11.85 10.69 -11.82
CA LEU A 107 11.71 10.94 -10.41
C LEU A 107 11.67 9.62 -9.63
N SER A 108 12.54 9.47 -8.64
CA SER A 108 12.51 8.30 -7.75
C SER A 108 11.37 8.40 -6.73
N TYR A 109 10.91 7.25 -6.19
CA TYR A 109 9.92 7.23 -5.12
C TYR A 109 10.41 7.95 -3.85
N ILE A 110 11.72 7.98 -3.61
CA ILE A 110 12.35 8.72 -2.50
C ILE A 110 12.15 10.22 -2.68
N GLU A 111 12.37 10.74 -3.89
CA GLU A 111 12.18 12.16 -4.18
C GLU A 111 10.71 12.58 -4.12
N ILE A 112 9.79 11.70 -4.54
CA ILE A 112 8.35 11.91 -4.32
C ILE A 112 8.07 12.00 -2.83
N ASN A 113 8.53 11.04 -2.03
CA ASN A 113 8.27 11.02 -0.59
C ASN A 113 8.83 12.25 0.13
N ASN A 114 10.03 12.71 -0.26
CA ASN A 114 10.61 13.93 0.29
C ASN A 114 9.73 15.15 -0.05
N PHE A 115 9.31 15.30 -1.31
CA PHE A 115 8.43 16.39 -1.71
C PHE A 115 7.09 16.40 -0.94
N MET A 116 6.50 15.22 -0.74
CA MET A 116 5.25 15.07 0.01
C MET A 116 5.43 15.44 1.49
N GLU A 117 6.52 14.99 2.11
CA GLU A 117 6.83 15.24 3.51
C GLU A 117 7.19 16.71 3.78
N GLU A 118 8.01 17.32 2.91
CA GLU A 118 8.35 18.74 2.97
C GLU A 118 7.11 19.64 2.90
N ASN A 119 6.10 19.20 2.14
CA ASN A 119 4.82 19.88 2.02
C ASN A 119 3.77 19.44 3.07
N GLY A 120 4.12 18.56 4.02
CA GLY A 120 3.25 18.20 5.14
C GLY A 120 2.11 17.24 4.81
N PHE A 121 2.15 16.59 3.64
CA PHE A 121 1.20 15.53 3.28
C PHE A 121 1.44 14.28 4.12
N MET A 122 0.35 13.66 4.58
CA MET A 122 0.41 12.40 5.33
C MET A 122 0.33 11.18 4.42
N TYR A 123 0.99 11.22 3.26
CA TYR A 123 0.99 10.12 2.31
C TYR A 123 2.41 9.83 1.82
N ARG A 124 2.71 8.55 1.59
CA ARG A 124 3.94 8.09 0.97
C ARG A 124 3.66 7.11 -0.14
N VAL A 125 4.56 7.05 -1.11
CA VAL A 125 4.64 6.00 -2.10
C VAL A 125 5.67 4.95 -1.70
N GLU A 126 5.32 3.69 -1.88
CA GLU A 126 6.28 2.58 -1.90
C GLU A 126 6.43 2.07 -3.34
N GLU A 127 7.63 1.63 -3.69
CA GLU A 127 7.89 0.90 -4.93
C GLU A 127 8.07 -0.58 -4.58
N PRO A 128 7.02 -1.41 -4.68
CA PRO A 128 7.16 -2.84 -4.52
C PRO A 128 8.02 -3.38 -5.66
N LEU A 129 8.91 -4.34 -5.37
CA LEU A 129 9.71 -5.02 -6.39
C LEU A 129 8.79 -5.52 -7.52
N PHE A 130 8.99 -4.97 -8.73
CA PHE A 130 8.33 -5.33 -9.99
C PHE A 130 6.86 -4.90 -10.16
N GLU A 131 6.36 -3.97 -9.34
CA GLU A 131 5.00 -3.42 -9.47
C GLU A 131 5.03 -1.89 -9.64
N TYR A 132 3.86 -1.30 -9.89
CA TYR A 132 3.67 0.15 -9.96
C TYR A 132 3.84 0.81 -8.55
N LEU A 133 3.93 2.14 -8.43
CA LEU A 133 4.00 2.85 -7.13
C LEU A 133 2.72 2.79 -6.28
N TRP A 134 2.80 2.50 -4.99
CA TRP A 134 1.59 2.32 -4.16
C TRP A 134 1.50 3.39 -3.10
N TRP A 135 0.36 4.06 -3.01
CA TRP A 135 0.13 5.08 -1.99
C TRP A 135 -0.28 4.45 -0.65
N HIS A 136 0.27 4.99 0.44
CA HIS A 136 -0.03 4.64 1.82
C HIS A 136 -0.16 5.90 2.68
N SER A 137 -1.01 5.86 3.72
CA SER A 137 -1.10 6.96 4.70
C SER A 137 0.05 6.86 5.72
N ILE A 138 0.69 7.98 6.06
CA ILE A 138 1.76 8.05 7.09
C ILE A 138 1.18 7.84 8.51
N GLU A 139 -0.10 8.14 8.72
CA GLU A 139 -0.77 7.89 10.01
C GLU A 139 -1.15 6.41 10.20
N GLU A 140 -1.03 5.57 9.17
CA GLU A 140 -1.24 4.15 9.33
C GLU A 140 -0.03 3.50 9.99
N ASN A 141 -0.28 2.75 11.06
CA ASN A 141 0.71 1.81 11.58
C ASN A 141 1.22 0.98 10.37
N PRO A 142 2.54 0.91 10.10
CA PRO A 142 3.08 0.19 8.94
C PRO A 142 2.66 -1.29 8.90
N VAL A 143 2.23 -1.84 10.03
CA VAL A 143 1.63 -3.17 10.12
C VAL A 143 0.20 -3.21 9.55
N ILE A 144 -0.60 -2.16 9.74
CA ILE A 144 -1.93 -1.99 9.13
C ILE A 144 -1.82 -1.99 7.61
N SER A 145 -0.90 -1.18 7.04
CA SER A 145 -0.73 -1.11 5.58
C SER A 145 -0.30 -2.46 4.99
N LYS A 146 0.58 -3.20 5.67
CA LYS A 146 0.98 -4.57 5.28
C LYS A 146 -0.18 -5.57 5.31
N ILE A 147 -1.09 -5.47 6.29
CA ILE A 147 -2.30 -6.29 6.33
C ILE A 147 -3.22 -5.93 5.17
N GLU A 148 -3.50 -4.64 4.96
CA GLU A 148 -4.37 -4.16 3.87
C GLU A 148 -3.84 -4.56 2.49
N TYR A 149 -2.52 -4.45 2.27
CA TYR A 149 -1.83 -4.95 1.09
C TYR A 149 -2.13 -6.44 0.88
N THR A 150 -2.00 -7.25 1.93
CA THR A 150 -2.20 -8.70 1.88
C THR A 150 -3.68 -9.08 1.65
N GLU A 151 -4.62 -8.37 2.26
CA GLU A 151 -6.07 -8.58 2.10
C GLU A 151 -6.52 -8.56 0.63
N ARG A 152 -5.95 -7.63 -0.16
CA ARG A 152 -6.30 -7.46 -1.59
C ARG A 152 -6.09 -8.75 -2.36
N TYR A 153 -4.93 -9.39 -2.19
CA TYR A 153 -4.58 -10.61 -2.91
C TYR A 153 -5.27 -11.85 -2.35
N VAL A 154 -5.38 -11.95 -1.02
CA VAL A 154 -6.00 -13.11 -0.35
C VAL A 154 -7.45 -13.31 -0.76
N SER A 155 -8.16 -12.23 -1.07
CA SER A 155 -9.58 -12.26 -1.47
C SER A 155 -9.87 -13.16 -2.67
N THR A 156 -8.89 -13.39 -3.54
CA THR A 156 -9.01 -14.26 -4.72
C THR A 156 -8.90 -15.75 -4.38
N ILE A 157 -8.31 -16.08 -3.22
CA ILE A 157 -8.00 -17.46 -2.81
C ILE A 157 -8.92 -17.92 -1.68
N SER A 158 -9.02 -17.13 -0.60
CA SER A 158 -9.73 -17.52 0.62
C SER A 158 -10.47 -16.34 1.23
N GLN A 159 -11.80 -16.39 1.16
CA GLN A 159 -12.68 -15.42 1.81
C GLN A 159 -12.51 -15.44 3.34
N GLN A 160 -12.33 -16.63 3.93
CA GLN A 160 -12.05 -16.76 5.36
C GLN A 160 -10.77 -16.02 5.76
N ALA A 161 -9.68 -16.20 5.01
CA ALA A 161 -8.42 -15.54 5.33
C ALA A 161 -8.51 -14.01 5.18
N LYS A 162 -9.31 -13.51 4.23
CA LYS A 162 -9.60 -12.08 4.11
C LYS A 162 -10.32 -11.55 5.35
N GLU A 163 -11.34 -12.25 5.82
CA GLU A 163 -12.11 -11.85 7.01
C GLU A 163 -11.25 -11.84 8.28
N GLU A 164 -10.34 -12.80 8.42
CA GLU A 164 -9.41 -12.84 9.54
C GLU A 164 -8.40 -11.67 9.49
N LEU A 165 -7.84 -11.37 8.31
CA LEU A 165 -6.96 -10.21 8.15
C LEU A 165 -7.69 -8.88 8.45
N GLN A 166 -8.95 -8.75 8.00
CA GLN A 166 -9.78 -7.59 8.32
C GLN A 166 -10.01 -7.44 9.82
N ARG A 167 -10.28 -8.54 10.53
CA ARG A 167 -10.39 -8.52 12.00
C ARG A 167 -9.08 -8.11 12.67
N ALA A 168 -7.94 -8.63 12.22
CA ALA A 168 -6.63 -8.24 12.73
C ALA A 168 -6.36 -6.74 12.55
N ARG A 169 -6.65 -6.21 11.36
CA ARG A 169 -6.52 -4.79 11.02
C ARG A 169 -7.41 -3.90 11.89
N ASP A 170 -8.68 -4.24 12.00
CA ASP A 170 -9.64 -3.44 12.76
C ASP A 170 -9.31 -3.46 14.26
N MET A 171 -8.73 -4.56 14.76
CA MET A 171 -8.22 -4.64 16.12
C MET A 171 -6.99 -3.76 16.35
N LEU A 172 -6.02 -3.75 15.43
CA LEU A 172 -4.86 -2.84 15.49
C LEU A 172 -5.26 -1.37 15.55
N LYS A 173 -6.38 -1.00 14.93
CA LYS A 173 -6.93 0.38 14.96
C LYS A 173 -7.59 0.74 16.30
N ARG A 174 -7.99 -0.24 17.13
CA ARG A 174 -8.89 -0.03 18.28
C ARG A 174 -8.33 -0.48 19.63
N ASP A 175 -7.44 -1.47 19.65
CA ASP A 175 -6.94 -2.08 20.87
C ASP A 175 -5.41 -2.18 20.85
N SER A 176 -4.78 -1.47 21.79
CA SER A 176 -3.33 -1.47 22.02
C SER A 176 -2.94 -2.20 23.32
N SER A 177 -3.84 -3.03 23.86
CA SER A 177 -3.56 -3.88 25.01
C SER A 177 -2.83 -5.16 24.61
N GLU A 178 -2.19 -5.80 25.59
CA GLU A 178 -1.54 -7.10 25.42
C GLU A 178 -2.51 -8.18 24.90
N ARG A 179 -3.76 -8.15 25.36
CA ARG A 179 -4.82 -9.04 24.87
C ARG A 179 -5.13 -8.77 23.40
N GLY A 180 -5.26 -7.49 23.03
CA GLY A 180 -5.44 -7.07 21.65
C GLY A 180 -4.33 -7.59 20.75
N TYR A 181 -3.07 -7.48 21.18
CA TYR A 181 -1.92 -7.99 20.43
C TYR A 181 -1.96 -9.50 20.17
N LYS A 182 -2.32 -10.30 21.17
CA LYS A 182 -2.49 -11.75 20.98
C LYS A 182 -3.63 -12.07 20.02
N GLU A 183 -4.73 -11.34 20.11
CA GLU A 183 -5.89 -11.50 19.23
C GLU A 183 -5.57 -11.10 17.78
N ILE A 184 -4.77 -10.04 17.57
CA ILE A 184 -4.23 -9.65 16.27
C ILE A 184 -3.39 -10.79 15.68
N VAL A 185 -2.40 -11.30 16.43
CA VAL A 185 -1.54 -12.41 15.96
C VAL A 185 -2.36 -13.66 15.67
N ARG A 186 -3.34 -13.99 16.52
CA ARG A 186 -4.26 -15.12 16.29
C ARG A 186 -4.96 -15.01 14.94
N ASN A 187 -5.62 -13.88 14.68
CA ASN A 187 -6.32 -13.66 13.43
C ASN A 187 -5.36 -13.76 12.22
N CYS A 188 -4.13 -13.26 12.32
CA CYS A 188 -3.13 -13.44 11.27
C CYS A 188 -2.74 -14.92 11.07
N VAL A 189 -2.56 -15.69 12.15
CA VAL A 189 -2.27 -17.13 12.09
C VAL A 189 -3.43 -17.89 11.45
N ASP A 190 -4.67 -17.58 11.81
CA ASP A 190 -5.88 -18.19 11.26
C ASP A 190 -6.00 -17.88 9.75
N ALA A 191 -5.67 -16.65 9.35
CA ALA A 191 -5.60 -16.27 7.94
C ALA A 191 -4.55 -17.07 7.17
N MET A 192 -3.34 -17.22 7.74
CA MET A 192 -2.27 -18.01 7.14
C MET A 192 -2.67 -19.47 7.00
N GLU A 193 -3.24 -20.06 8.06
CA GLU A 193 -3.73 -21.43 8.05
C GLU A 193 -4.77 -21.64 6.94
N ALA A 194 -5.75 -20.73 6.83
CA ALA A 194 -6.77 -20.80 5.81
C ALA A 194 -6.20 -20.72 4.38
N VAL A 195 -5.19 -19.86 4.14
CA VAL A 195 -4.50 -19.80 2.83
C VAL A 195 -3.75 -21.10 2.53
N VAL A 196 -2.97 -21.60 3.48
CA VAL A 196 -2.18 -22.84 3.32
C VAL A 196 -3.12 -24.02 3.03
N LYS A 197 -4.20 -24.17 3.80
CA LYS A 197 -5.24 -25.20 3.61
C LYS A 197 -5.89 -25.11 2.24
N LYS A 198 -6.20 -23.89 1.80
CA LYS A 198 -6.85 -23.67 0.50
C LYS A 198 -5.94 -24.04 -0.67
N ILE A 199 -4.67 -23.62 -0.64
CA ILE A 199 -3.68 -23.94 -1.68
C ILE A 199 -3.39 -25.44 -1.69
N GLY A 200 -3.16 -26.05 -0.53
CA GLY A 200 -2.93 -27.49 -0.41
C GLY A 200 -4.19 -28.34 -0.63
N GLN A 201 -5.38 -27.75 -0.61
CA GLN A 201 -6.67 -28.45 -0.62
C GLN A 201 -6.70 -29.57 0.44
N GLN A 202 -6.39 -29.21 1.70
CA GLN A 202 -6.42 -30.11 2.86
C GLN A 202 -7.02 -29.38 4.05
N GLU A 203 -7.67 -30.11 4.96
CA GLU A 203 -8.31 -29.56 6.15
C GLU A 203 -7.34 -29.27 7.30
N ASP A 204 -6.12 -29.80 7.23
CA ASP A 204 -5.09 -29.68 8.26
C ASP A 204 -3.85 -28.99 7.67
N ILE A 205 -3.29 -28.02 8.39
CA ILE A 205 -2.17 -27.20 7.92
C ILE A 205 -0.91 -28.02 7.64
N LYS A 206 -0.66 -29.07 8.44
CA LYS A 206 0.51 -29.94 8.28
C LYS A 206 0.39 -30.79 7.02
N ASN A 207 -0.79 -31.35 6.74
CA ASN A 207 -1.06 -32.10 5.51
C ASN A 207 -1.07 -31.18 4.28
N ALA A 208 -1.68 -29.99 4.39
CA ALA A 208 -1.65 -28.96 3.35
C ALA A 208 -0.21 -28.60 2.98
N THR A 209 0.64 -28.29 3.97
CA THR A 209 2.06 -27.97 3.77
C THR A 209 2.81 -29.10 3.06
N LYS A 210 2.57 -30.36 3.46
CA LYS A 210 3.19 -31.52 2.80
C LYS A 210 2.77 -31.63 1.33
N LYS A 211 1.50 -31.40 1.02
CA LYS A 211 0.97 -31.45 -0.35
C LYS A 211 1.58 -30.35 -1.22
N ILE A 212 1.63 -29.11 -0.73
CA ILE A 212 2.27 -27.98 -1.44
C ILE A 212 3.75 -28.30 -1.74
N VAL A 213 4.48 -28.91 -0.80
CA VAL A 213 5.87 -29.33 -1.03
C VAL A 213 5.96 -30.44 -2.07
N ALA A 214 5.05 -31.41 -2.05
CA ALA A 214 5.04 -32.53 -3.00
C ALA A 214 4.68 -32.09 -4.43
N GLU A 215 3.91 -31.01 -4.56
CA GLU A 215 3.56 -30.37 -5.84
C GLU A 215 4.67 -29.43 -6.35
N GLU A 216 5.79 -29.31 -5.63
CA GLU A 216 6.97 -28.50 -6.00
C GLU A 216 6.65 -27.03 -6.34
N LEU A 217 5.58 -26.47 -5.75
CA LEU A 217 5.14 -25.08 -6.00
C LEU A 217 6.18 -24.03 -5.57
N GLY A 218 7.20 -24.40 -4.81
CA GLY A 218 8.30 -23.51 -4.43
C GLY A 218 9.35 -24.20 -3.57
N PRO A 219 10.39 -23.47 -3.10
CA PRO A 219 11.42 -24.05 -2.27
C PRO A 219 10.86 -24.65 -0.99
N LYS A 220 11.10 -25.96 -0.82
CA LYS A 220 10.64 -26.77 0.33
C LYS A 220 10.89 -26.11 1.68
N GLN A 221 12.04 -25.46 1.86
CA GLN A 221 12.38 -24.81 3.13
C GLN A 221 11.47 -23.63 3.44
N ILE A 222 11.09 -22.84 2.42
CA ILE A 222 10.20 -21.68 2.57
C ILE A 222 8.79 -22.17 2.87
N ILE A 223 8.25 -23.13 2.10
CA ILE A 223 6.89 -23.65 2.32
C ILE A 223 6.74 -24.23 3.74
N LYS A 224 7.75 -24.98 4.20
CA LYS A 224 7.75 -25.53 5.58
C LYS A 224 7.74 -24.47 6.67
N ARG A 225 8.14 -23.22 6.38
CA ARG A 225 8.08 -22.13 7.37
C ARG A 225 6.66 -21.86 7.82
N GLY A 226 5.63 -21.99 6.99
CA GLY A 226 4.24 -21.76 7.40
C GLY A 226 3.82 -22.66 8.57
N ASN A 227 4.04 -23.96 8.44
CA ASN A 227 3.78 -24.91 9.52
C ASN A 227 4.70 -24.67 10.74
N ASN A 228 5.95 -24.25 10.53
CA ASN A 228 6.85 -23.95 11.65
C ASN A 228 6.40 -22.70 12.42
N ILE A 229 6.00 -21.63 11.73
CA ILE A 229 5.45 -20.40 12.32
C ILE A 229 4.21 -20.74 13.14
N PHE A 230 3.27 -21.51 12.56
CA PHE A 230 2.05 -21.95 13.23
C PHE A 230 2.35 -22.69 14.55
N ASN A 231 3.26 -23.67 14.52
CA ASN A 231 3.61 -24.43 15.70
C ASN A 231 4.35 -23.58 16.74
N LEU A 232 5.29 -22.74 16.31
CA LEU A 232 6.09 -21.88 17.19
C LEU A 232 5.23 -20.85 17.92
N ILE A 233 4.28 -20.19 17.23
CA ILE A 233 3.38 -19.24 17.88
C ILE A 233 2.54 -19.92 18.96
N HIS A 234 2.02 -21.11 18.67
CA HIS A 234 1.24 -21.86 19.64
C HIS A 234 2.06 -22.46 20.79
N GLU A 235 3.36 -22.66 20.59
CA GLU A 235 4.29 -23.05 21.65
C GLU A 235 4.62 -21.86 22.57
N LEU A 236 4.92 -20.69 21.98
CA LEU A 236 5.27 -19.47 22.73
C LEU A 236 4.06 -18.83 23.42
N TYR A 237 2.88 -18.88 22.79
CA TYR A 237 1.67 -18.23 23.26
C TYR A 237 0.48 -19.21 23.27
N PRO A 238 0.42 -20.14 24.23
CA PRO A 238 -0.61 -21.18 24.28
C PRO A 238 -2.03 -20.63 24.42
N ASP A 239 -2.22 -19.48 25.06
CA ASP A 239 -3.49 -18.71 25.18
C ASP A 239 -4.04 -18.17 23.86
N ILE A 240 -3.26 -18.21 22.78
CA ILE A 240 -3.78 -17.94 21.44
C ILE A 240 -4.73 -19.06 20.98
N ARG A 241 -4.57 -20.30 21.49
CA ARG A 241 -5.50 -21.40 21.20
C ARG A 241 -6.78 -21.26 22.02
N HIS A 242 -7.91 -21.55 21.38
CA HIS A 242 -9.20 -21.61 22.08
C HIS A 242 -9.14 -22.60 23.25
N GLY A 243 -9.47 -22.10 24.45
CA GLY A 243 -9.65 -22.92 25.65
C GLY A 243 -8.38 -23.23 26.45
N SER A 244 -7.23 -22.61 26.14
CA SER A 244 -6.05 -22.72 27.00
C SER A 244 -6.25 -21.99 28.32
N THR A 245 -5.74 -22.57 29.40
CA THR A 245 -5.71 -21.99 30.76
C THR A 245 -4.36 -21.37 31.10
N GLU A 246 -3.35 -21.55 30.24
CA GLU A 246 -2.02 -20.98 30.40
C GLU A 246 -2.00 -19.53 29.94
N TYR A 247 -1.23 -18.67 30.60
CA TYR A 247 -1.10 -17.26 30.24
C TYR A 247 0.32 -16.99 29.76
N SER A 248 0.45 -16.48 28.54
CA SER A 248 1.71 -15.95 28.03
C SER A 248 1.74 -14.43 28.14
N SER A 249 2.81 -13.76 27.73
CA SER A 249 2.82 -12.31 27.54
C SER A 249 3.28 -11.96 26.14
N MET A 250 2.70 -10.94 25.52
CA MET A 250 3.09 -10.48 24.18
C MET A 250 3.22 -8.97 24.13
N THR A 251 4.43 -8.50 23.85
CA THR A 251 4.70 -7.08 23.64
C THR A 251 4.17 -6.62 22.27
N LYS A 252 3.98 -5.30 22.12
CA LYS A 252 3.67 -4.69 20.83
C LYS A 252 4.66 -5.08 19.75
N ALA A 253 5.96 -4.99 20.05
CA ALA A 253 7.02 -5.27 19.09
C ALA A 253 7.00 -6.73 18.60
N GLU A 254 6.74 -7.69 19.49
CA GLU A 254 6.58 -9.10 19.11
C GLU A 254 5.35 -9.31 18.23
N ALA A 255 4.22 -8.67 18.56
CA ALA A 255 3.02 -8.75 17.75
C ALA A 255 3.23 -8.20 16.34
N GLU A 256 3.85 -7.02 16.23
CA GLU A 256 4.20 -6.40 14.95
C GLU A 256 5.14 -7.31 14.14
N TYR A 257 6.18 -7.88 14.77
CA TYR A 257 7.07 -8.85 14.14
C TYR A 257 6.30 -10.06 13.57
N TRP A 258 5.40 -10.66 14.35
CA TRP A 258 4.64 -11.82 13.90
C TRP A 258 3.71 -11.49 12.74
N VAL A 259 3.02 -10.35 12.79
CA VAL A 259 2.15 -9.92 11.68
C VAL A 259 2.97 -9.74 10.41
N GLU A 260 4.16 -9.13 10.48
CA GLU A 260 5.01 -8.97 9.30
C GLU A 260 5.47 -10.29 8.70
N VAL A 261 5.96 -11.20 9.55
CA VAL A 261 6.41 -12.54 9.13
C VAL A 261 5.27 -13.33 8.47
N ILE A 262 4.08 -13.31 9.10
CA ILE A 262 2.91 -14.04 8.62
C ILE A 262 2.41 -13.45 7.31
N THR A 263 2.19 -12.14 7.25
CA THR A 263 1.67 -11.50 6.04
C THR A 263 2.64 -11.63 4.86
N ALA A 264 3.95 -11.53 5.10
CA ALA A 264 4.96 -11.79 4.06
C ALA A 264 4.89 -13.23 3.54
N PHE A 265 4.73 -14.21 4.43
CA PHE A 265 4.59 -15.62 4.05
C PHE A 265 3.31 -15.89 3.24
N ILE A 266 2.18 -15.31 3.65
CA ILE A 266 0.91 -15.39 2.90
C ILE A 266 1.11 -14.86 1.49
N ARG A 267 1.67 -13.65 1.34
CA ARG A 267 1.90 -13.04 0.01
C ARG A 267 2.80 -13.88 -0.87
N TYR A 268 3.86 -14.44 -0.29
CA TYR A 268 4.72 -15.39 -1.00
C TYR A 268 3.93 -16.60 -1.53
N LEU A 269 3.08 -17.22 -0.69
CA LEU A 269 2.28 -18.38 -1.11
C LEU A 269 1.29 -18.07 -2.22
N ILE A 270 0.67 -16.89 -2.18
CA ILE A 270 -0.27 -16.45 -3.22
C ILE A 270 0.46 -16.36 -4.57
N ARG A 271 1.62 -15.71 -4.58
CA ARG A 271 2.41 -15.48 -5.80
C ARG A 271 2.95 -16.74 -6.44
N ILE A 272 3.28 -17.78 -5.67
CA ILE A 272 3.75 -19.06 -6.23
C ILE A 272 2.61 -19.97 -6.72
N LYS A 273 1.36 -19.62 -6.40
CA LYS A 273 0.17 -20.37 -6.85
C LYS A 273 -0.37 -19.83 -8.18
N GLU A 274 -0.18 -18.54 -8.43
CA GLU A 274 -0.43 -17.87 -9.74
C GLU A 274 0.47 -18.47 -10.83
#